data_AF-A0A7R9U5C7-F1
#
_entry.id   AF-A0A7R9U5C7-F1
#
_cell.length_a   1.000
_cell.length_b   1.000
_cell.length_c   1.000
_cell.angle_alpha   90.00
_cell.angle_beta   90.00
_cell.angle_gamma   90.00
#
_symmetry.space_group_name_H-M   'P 1'
#
loop_
_entity.id
_entity.type
_entity.pdbx_description
1 polymer ?
#
loop_
_entity_poly.entity_id
_entity_poly.type
_entity_poly.pdbx_seq_one_letter_code
_entity_poly.pdbx_strand_id
1 'polypeptide(L)'
;VKAEIWRELRVYVYVLTLVARCLKRRREQGGALELSNGGRELDFELRGTNLDPEKYRTSDHLETHDTVMELMILANSSVAEKVLKSSEAAGVSYNPCAVLRSHNPTATKKVEDILRVLQDAGVGSVAKIKEDALAQNEAHPGRRV
;
A
#
# COMPACT_ATOMS: atom_id res chain seq x y z
N VAL A 1 26.70 24.10 13.25
CA VAL A 1 26.69 23.01 12.24
C VAL A 1 25.68 21.91 12.59
N LYS A 2 25.86 21.10 13.66
CA LYS A 2 24.91 20.00 13.97
C LYS A 2 23.46 20.46 14.18
N ALA A 3 23.23 21.54 14.94
CA ALA A 3 21.88 22.06 15.17
C ALA A 3 21.15 22.51 13.91
N GLU A 4 21.91 23.01 12.92
CA GLU A 4 21.37 23.48 11.65
C GLU A 4 20.93 22.30 10.77
N ILE A 5 21.76 21.27 10.67
CA ILE A 5 21.43 20.03 9.95
C ILE A 5 20.16 19.39 10.51
N TRP A 6 20.02 19.32 11.84
CA TRP A 6 18.80 18.78 12.46
C TRP A 6 17.57 19.63 12.19
N ARG A 7 17.74 20.95 12.04
CA ARG A 7 16.64 21.86 11.69
C ARG A 7 16.17 21.62 10.26
N GLU A 8 17.10 21.54 9.31
CA GLU A 8 16.81 21.24 7.91
C GLU A 8 16.17 19.87 7.75
N LEU A 9 16.72 18.83 8.39
CA LEU A 9 16.18 17.48 8.31
C LEU A 9 14.75 17.41 8.81
N ARG A 10 14.40 18.10 9.91
CA ARG A 10 13.03 18.17 10.40
C ARG A 10 12.09 18.79 9.37
N VAL A 11 12.51 19.86 8.70
CA VAL A 11 11.71 20.51 7.65
C VAL A 11 11.49 19.55 6.49
N TYR A 12 12.53 18.84 6.04
CA TYR A 12 12.39 17.89 4.94
C TYR A 12 11.48 16.70 5.30
N VAL A 13 11.64 16.11 6.48
CA VAL A 13 10.76 15.04 6.94
C VAL A 13 9.31 15.53 7.01
N TYR A 14 9.08 16.73 7.55
CA TYR A 14 7.74 17.31 7.60
C TYR A 14 7.12 17.50 6.21
N VAL A 15 7.86 18.06 5.25
CA VAL A 15 7.39 18.24 3.87
C VAL A 15 7.10 16.88 3.20
N LEU A 16 7.97 15.89 3.39
CA LEU A 16 7.77 14.54 2.85
C LEU A 16 6.51 13.90 3.41
N THR A 17 6.25 14.04 4.71
CA THR A 17 5.03 13.53 5.34
C THR A 17 3.77 14.21 4.78
N LEU A 18 3.80 15.53 4.54
CA LEU A 18 2.68 16.23 3.91
C LEU A 18 2.40 15.72 2.49
N VAL A 19 3.45 15.52 1.69
CA VAL A 19 3.33 14.95 0.33
C VAL A 19 2.76 13.54 0.40
N ALA A 20 3.29 12.69 1.27
CA ALA A 20 2.81 11.33 1.44
C ALA A 20 1.33 11.24 1.84
N ARG A 21 0.86 12.11 2.76
CA ARG A 21 -0.58 12.19 3.10
C ARG A 21 -1.45 12.52 1.89
N CYS A 22 -0.97 13.34 0.95
CA CYS A 22 -1.68 13.65 -0.27
C CYS A 22 -1.68 12.47 -1.26
N LEU A 23 -0.54 11.79 -1.40
CA LEU A 23 -0.41 10.59 -2.22
C LEU A 23 -1.32 9.47 -1.73
N LYS A 24 -1.29 9.17 -0.42
CA LYS A 24 -2.15 8.17 0.22
C LYS A 24 -3.63 8.44 -0.05
N ARG A 25 -4.09 9.66 0.21
CA ARG A 25 -5.48 10.06 -0.08
C ARG A 25 -5.87 9.85 -1.54
N ARG A 26 -5.00 10.23 -2.47
CA ARG A 26 -5.24 10.04 -3.91
C ARG A 26 -5.29 8.55 -4.28
N ARG A 27 -4.41 7.73 -3.68
CA ARG A 27 -4.35 6.29 -3.88
C ARG A 27 -5.62 5.59 -3.36
N GLU A 28 -6.07 5.94 -2.16
CA GLU A 28 -7.31 5.44 -1.55
C GLU A 28 -8.56 5.87 -2.34
N GLN A 29 -8.63 7.13 -2.77
CA GLN A 29 -9.69 7.61 -3.67
C GLN A 29 -9.70 6.87 -5.02
N GLY A 30 -8.54 6.38 -5.45
CA GLY A 30 -8.39 5.53 -6.63
C GLY A 30 -8.77 4.07 -6.41
N GLY A 31 -9.33 3.70 -5.25
CA GLY A 31 -9.78 2.35 -4.94
C GLY A 31 -8.71 1.43 -4.36
N ALA A 32 -7.54 1.96 -3.99
CA ALA A 32 -6.55 1.14 -3.29
C ALA A 32 -7.01 0.81 -1.88
N LEU A 33 -6.72 -0.42 -1.45
CA LEU A 33 -7.09 -0.93 -0.14
C LEU A 33 -5.85 -1.05 0.74
N GLU A 34 -6.00 -0.66 2.00
CA GLU A 34 -5.00 -0.92 3.04
C GLU A 34 -5.40 -2.21 3.77
N LEU A 35 -4.74 -3.30 3.42
CA LEU A 35 -4.98 -4.64 4.00
C LEU A 35 -3.85 -5.06 4.96
N SER A 36 -2.98 -4.13 5.35
CA SER A 36 -1.97 -4.43 6.36
C SER A 36 -2.65 -4.89 7.65
N ASN A 37 -2.05 -5.89 8.29
CA ASN A 37 -2.66 -6.64 9.39
C ASN A 37 -2.80 -5.84 10.70
N GLY A 38 -2.82 -4.50 10.67
CA GLY A 38 -3.13 -3.65 11.82
C GLY A 38 -2.40 -4.04 13.11
N GLY A 39 -1.08 -4.27 13.04
CA GLY A 39 -0.27 -4.58 14.22
C GLY A 39 -0.11 -6.07 14.59
N ARG A 40 -0.30 -7.02 13.66
CA ARG A 40 0.00 -8.45 13.94
C ARG A 40 1.44 -8.89 13.62
N GLU A 41 2.27 -7.98 13.13
CA GLU A 41 3.71 -8.28 13.04
C GLU A 41 4.31 -8.21 14.45
N LEU A 42 5.14 -9.19 14.80
CA LEU A 42 5.74 -9.32 16.13
C LEU A 42 7.22 -8.93 16.06
N ASP A 43 7.59 -7.92 16.84
CA ASP A 43 8.99 -7.59 17.10
C ASP A 43 9.45 -8.44 18.28
N PHE A 44 10.51 -9.23 18.10
CA PHE A 44 11.14 -10.00 19.17
C PHE A 44 12.38 -9.28 19.69
N GLU A 45 12.47 -9.09 21.00
CA GLU A 45 13.71 -8.64 21.65
C GLU A 45 14.57 -9.86 21.95
N LEU A 46 15.70 -9.95 21.24
CA LEU A 46 16.68 -11.04 21.41
C LEU A 46 17.78 -10.56 22.37
N ARG A 47 18.15 -11.40 23.36
CA ARG A 47 19.25 -11.12 24.29
C ARG A 47 20.23 -12.28 24.39
N GLY A 48 21.45 -11.94 24.82
CA GLY A 48 22.55 -12.89 25.00
C GLY A 48 23.20 -13.34 23.70
N THR A 49 24.17 -14.23 23.80
CA THR A 49 24.90 -14.80 22.65
C THR A 49 24.09 -15.84 21.88
N ASN A 50 23.07 -16.41 22.52
CA ASN A 50 22.24 -17.47 21.95
C ASN A 50 21.04 -16.94 21.17
N LEU A 51 20.80 -15.63 21.18
CA LEU A 51 19.69 -14.95 20.49
C LEU A 51 18.31 -15.51 20.87
N ASP A 52 18.15 -15.93 22.13
CA ASP A 52 16.87 -16.41 22.62
C ASP A 52 15.87 -15.24 22.76
N PRO A 53 14.62 -15.40 22.29
CA PRO A 53 13.60 -14.36 22.41
C PRO A 53 13.08 -14.28 23.85
N GLU A 54 13.37 -13.18 24.54
CA GLU A 54 12.91 -12.98 25.93
C GLU A 54 11.57 -12.24 25.98
N LYS A 55 11.32 -11.38 24.99
CA LYS A 55 10.11 -10.55 24.91
C LYS A 55 9.65 -10.42 23.46
N TYR A 56 8.35 -10.21 23.31
CA TYR A 56 7.77 -9.81 22.05
C TYR A 56 6.84 -8.62 22.26
N ARG A 57 6.66 -7.83 21.21
CA ARG A 57 5.63 -6.80 21.14
C ARG A 57 5.02 -6.80 19.74
N THR A 58 3.81 -6.28 19.63
CA THR A 58 3.24 -5.95 18.33
C THR A 58 3.98 -4.75 17.74
N SER A 59 4.28 -4.80 16.44
CA SER A 59 4.92 -3.69 15.76
C SER A 59 3.91 -2.57 15.56
N ASP A 60 4.22 -1.39 16.11
CA ASP A 60 3.35 -0.22 16.00
C ASP A 60 3.51 0.40 14.62
N HIS A 61 2.39 0.61 13.94
CA HIS A 61 2.40 1.31 12.67
C HIS A 61 2.44 2.81 12.87
N LEU A 62 3.59 3.43 12.59
CA LEU A 62 3.80 4.87 12.70
C LEU A 62 3.52 5.58 11.38
N GLU A 63 3.15 6.86 11.44
CA GLU A 63 2.95 7.70 10.26
C GLU A 63 4.21 7.81 9.36
N THR A 64 5.40 7.68 9.97
CA THR A 64 6.64 7.64 9.19
C THR A 64 6.70 6.41 8.28
N HIS A 65 6.11 5.27 8.68
CA HIS A 65 6.01 4.09 7.82
C HIS A 65 5.15 4.38 6.60
N ASP A 66 3.99 5.03 6.78
CA ASP A 66 3.15 5.50 5.68
C ASP A 66 3.89 6.48 4.76
N THR A 67 4.66 7.41 5.36
CA THR A 67 5.45 8.38 4.60
C THR A 67 6.44 7.69 3.67
N VAL A 68 7.20 6.74 4.20
CA VAL A 68 8.17 5.97 3.40
C VAL A 68 7.44 5.10 2.37
N MET A 69 6.34 4.44 2.75
CA MET A 69 5.58 3.57 1.87
C MET A 69 5.08 4.31 0.62
N GLU A 70 4.45 5.47 0.79
CA GLU A 70 3.89 6.24 -0.34
C GLU A 70 4.98 6.78 -1.26
N LEU A 71 6.14 7.18 -0.72
CA LEU A 71 7.29 7.59 -1.53
C LEU A 71 7.85 6.41 -2.34
N MET A 72 7.91 5.22 -1.74
CA MET A 72 8.37 4.00 -2.43
C MET A 72 7.37 3.56 -3.50
N ILE A 73 6.06 3.65 -3.23
CA ILE A 73 5.02 3.40 -4.22
C ILE A 73 5.20 4.35 -5.41
N LEU A 74 5.33 5.66 -5.15
CA LEU A 74 5.53 6.66 -6.20
C LEU A 74 6.79 6.36 -7.04
N ALA A 75 7.91 6.04 -6.39
CA ALA A 75 9.17 5.73 -7.07
C ALA A 75 9.01 4.48 -7.95
N ASN A 76 8.48 3.38 -7.40
CA ASN A 76 8.30 2.12 -8.11
C ASN A 76 7.36 2.27 -9.30
N SER A 77 6.22 2.94 -9.13
CA SER A 77 5.28 3.20 -10.23
C SER A 77 5.88 4.10 -11.30
N SER A 78 6.65 5.12 -10.93
CA SER A 78 7.32 6.02 -11.88
C SER A 78 8.37 5.28 -12.71
N VAL A 79 9.14 4.38 -12.09
CA VAL A 79 10.12 3.55 -12.80
C VAL A 79 9.43 2.53 -13.71
N ALA A 80 8.37 1.86 -13.22
CA ALA A 80 7.59 0.92 -14.03
C ALA A 80 7.01 1.60 -15.27
N GLU A 81 6.42 2.79 -15.11
CA GLU A 81 5.90 3.60 -16.22
C GLU A 81 7.01 3.99 -17.21
N LYS A 82 8.19 4.37 -16.70
CA LYS A 82 9.33 4.72 -17.55
C LYS A 82 9.83 3.54 -18.38
N VAL A 83 9.93 2.36 -17.77
CA VAL A 83 10.35 1.12 -18.46
C VAL A 83 9.34 0.73 -19.53
N LEU A 84 8.04 0.84 -19.26
CA LEU A 84 6.98 0.59 -20.24
C LEU A 84 7.07 1.58 -21.41
N LYS A 85 7.11 2.89 -21.13
CA LYS A 85 7.22 3.95 -22.15
C LYS A 85 8.47 3.83 -23.02
N SER A 86 9.61 3.43 -22.45
CA SER A 86 10.83 3.22 -23.25
C SER A 86 10.70 2.07 -24.23
N SER A 87 9.87 1.08 -23.91
CA SER A 87 9.63 -0.10 -24.75
C SER A 87 8.66 0.22 -25.87
N GLU A 88 7.61 0.99 -25.58
CA GLU A 88 6.66 1.54 -26.57
C GLU A 88 7.36 2.45 -27.59
N ALA A 89 8.26 3.33 -27.13
CA ALA A 89 9.03 4.22 -28.01
C ALA A 89 9.98 3.45 -28.96
N ALA A 90 10.41 2.25 -28.58
CA ALA A 90 11.21 1.36 -29.42
C ALA A 90 10.34 0.52 -30.39
N GLY A 91 9.01 0.72 -30.41
CA GLY A 91 8.07 0.00 -31.27
C GLY A 91 7.80 -1.44 -30.82
N VAL A 92 8.17 -1.79 -29.58
CA VAL A 92 8.02 -3.16 -29.05
C VAL A 92 6.87 -3.18 -28.03
N SER A 93 5.87 -4.01 -28.27
CA SER A 93 4.70 -4.16 -27.37
C SER A 93 5.04 -4.81 -26.03
N TYR A 94 6.21 -5.45 -25.93
CA TYR A 94 6.66 -6.19 -24.76
C TYR A 94 8.18 -6.12 -24.61
N ASN A 95 8.66 -5.73 -23.42
CA ASN A 95 10.09 -5.77 -23.10
C ASN A 95 10.41 -7.03 -22.30
N PRO A 96 11.09 -8.02 -22.91
CA PRO A 96 11.39 -9.29 -22.25
C PRO A 96 12.36 -9.18 -21.08
N CYS A 97 13.05 -8.04 -20.95
CA CYS A 97 14.02 -7.78 -19.88
C CYS A 97 13.41 -6.97 -18.72
N ALA A 98 12.16 -6.53 -18.83
CA ALA A 98 11.49 -5.77 -17.78
C ALA A 98 10.89 -6.72 -16.73
N VAL A 99 11.34 -6.59 -15.49
CA VAL A 99 10.74 -7.31 -14.35
C VAL A 99 9.71 -6.40 -13.71
N LEU A 100 8.43 -6.74 -13.93
CA LEU A 100 7.29 -6.02 -13.37
C LEU A 100 6.51 -6.93 -12.42
N ARG A 101 5.77 -6.31 -11.51
CA ARG A 101 4.90 -7.00 -10.54
C ARG A 101 3.46 -6.62 -10.81
N SER A 102 2.57 -7.62 -10.84
CA SER A 102 1.11 -7.41 -10.93
C SER A 102 0.40 -8.26 -9.89
N HIS A 103 -0.71 -7.75 -9.37
CA HIS A 103 -1.58 -8.44 -8.44
C HIS A 103 -2.88 -8.83 -9.15
N ASN A 104 -3.16 -10.13 -9.23
CA ASN A 104 -4.41 -10.61 -9.82
C ASN A 104 -5.61 -10.31 -8.89
N PRO A 105 -6.80 -10.06 -9.46
CA PRO A 105 -8.02 -9.93 -8.67
C PRO A 105 -8.29 -11.16 -7.80
N THR A 106 -8.89 -10.96 -6.63
CA THR A 106 -9.27 -12.05 -5.74
C THR A 106 -10.41 -12.86 -6.35
N ALA A 107 -10.39 -14.18 -6.17
CA ALA A 107 -11.46 -15.06 -6.66
C ALA A 107 -12.82 -14.71 -6.03
N THR A 108 -13.86 -14.59 -6.85
CA THR A 108 -15.21 -14.15 -6.46
C THR A 108 -15.80 -14.96 -5.31
N LYS A 109 -15.60 -16.30 -5.30
CA LYS A 109 -16.06 -17.17 -4.21
C LYS A 109 -15.52 -16.76 -2.84
N LYS A 110 -14.23 -16.43 -2.74
CA LYS A 110 -13.63 -16.03 -1.45
C LYS A 110 -14.23 -14.72 -0.94
N VAL A 111 -14.52 -13.80 -1.86
CA VAL A 111 -15.18 -12.54 -1.52
C VAL A 111 -16.61 -12.79 -1.04
N GLU A 112 -17.35 -13.67 -1.71
CA GLU A 112 -18.70 -14.07 -1.30
C GLU A 112 -18.73 -14.72 0.09
N ASP A 113 -17.75 -15.58 0.39
CA ASP A 113 -17.63 -16.22 1.70
C ASP A 113 -17.41 -15.17 2.80
N ILE A 114 -16.53 -14.18 2.56
CA ILE A 114 -16.30 -13.08 3.51
C ILE A 114 -17.58 -12.24 3.68
N LEU A 115 -18.29 -11.94 2.59
CA LEU A 115 -19.54 -11.17 2.66
C LEU A 115 -20.61 -11.89 3.49
N ARG A 116 -20.69 -13.23 3.41
CA ARG A 116 -21.60 -14.02 4.26
C ARG A 116 -21.23 -13.90 5.74
N VAL A 117 -19.94 -14.07 6.07
CA VAL A 117 -19.46 -13.92 7.46
C VAL A 117 -19.74 -12.51 8.00
N LEU A 118 -19.57 -11.47 7.18
CA LEU A 118 -19.88 -10.10 7.57
C LEU A 118 -21.37 -9.87 7.80
N GLN A 119 -22.23 -10.50 6.99
CA GLN A 119 -23.67 -10.46 7.16
C GLN A 119 -24.10 -11.12 8.47
N ASP A 120 -23.56 -12.30 8.77
CA ASP A 120 -23.83 -13.03 10.01
C ASP A 120 -23.32 -12.26 11.24
N ALA A 121 -22.22 -11.52 11.10
CA ALA A 121 -21.67 -10.64 12.12
C ALA A 121 -22.43 -9.30 12.27
N GLY A 122 -23.44 -9.03 11.44
CA GLY A 122 -24.21 -7.78 11.46
C GLY A 122 -23.44 -6.54 10.96
N VAL A 123 -22.33 -6.72 10.24
CA VAL A 123 -21.50 -5.63 9.72
C VAL A 123 -22.07 -5.15 8.39
N GLY A 124 -23.09 -4.28 8.47
CA GLY A 124 -23.68 -3.59 7.32
C GLY A 124 -24.52 -4.46 6.38
N SER A 125 -25.29 -3.82 5.50
CA SER A 125 -26.06 -4.53 4.46
C SER A 125 -25.15 -4.88 3.30
N VAL A 126 -24.93 -6.18 3.06
CA VAL A 126 -24.17 -6.71 1.91
C VAL A 126 -24.70 -6.18 0.58
N ALA A 127 -26.01 -5.92 0.48
CA ALA A 127 -26.61 -5.33 -0.71
C ALA A 127 -26.07 -3.92 -1.00
N LYS A 128 -25.95 -3.10 0.05
CA LYS A 128 -25.40 -1.74 -0.06
C LYS A 128 -23.91 -1.77 -0.39
N ILE A 129 -23.15 -2.69 0.23
CA ILE A 129 -21.71 -2.88 -0.07
C ILE A 129 -21.51 -3.29 -1.55
N LYS A 130 -22.36 -4.17 -2.08
CA LYS A 130 -22.30 -4.57 -3.50
C LYS A 130 -22.65 -3.42 -4.43
N GLU A 131 -23.67 -2.63 -4.09
CA GLU A 131 -24.09 -1.46 -4.87
C GLU A 131 -23.00 -0.38 -4.92
N ASP A 132 -22.39 -0.08 -3.77
CA ASP A 132 -21.28 0.88 -3.66
C ASP A 132 -20.03 0.40 -4.43
N ALA A 133 -19.72 -0.91 -4.37
CA ALA A 133 -18.60 -1.49 -5.11
C ALA A 133 -18.81 -1.49 -6.64
N LEU A 134 -20.04 -1.68 -7.10
CA LEU A 134 -20.40 -1.59 -8.52
C LEU A 134 -20.29 -0.14 -9.01
N ALA A 135 -20.82 0.82 -8.26
CA ALA A 135 -20.73 2.25 -8.58
C ALA A 135 -19.28 2.75 -8.66
N GLN A 136 -18.39 2.25 -7.79
CA GLN A 136 -16.96 2.61 -7.83
C GLN A 136 -16.23 2.03 -9.05
N ASN A 137 -16.57 0.80 -9.49
CA ASN A 137 -16.01 0.22 -10.70
C ASN A 137 -16.46 0.94 -11.97
N GLU A 138 -17.71 1.42 -12.01
CA GLU A 138 -18.24 2.20 -13.14
C GLU A 138 -17.63 3.60 -13.21
N ALA A 139 -17.28 4.21 -12.07
CA ALA A 139 -16.64 5.53 -12.04
C ALA A 139 -15.19 5.54 -12.55
N HIS A 140 -14.48 4.40 -12.48
CA HIS A 140 -13.08 4.29 -12.89
C HIS A 140 -12.80 3.02 -13.71
N PRO A 141 -13.39 2.89 -14.91
CA PRO A 141 -13.24 1.69 -15.72
C PRO A 141 -11.78 1.54 -16.18
N GLY A 142 -11.12 0.46 -15.75
CA GLY A 142 -9.84 0.03 -16.32
C GLY A 142 -8.56 0.64 -15.73
N ARG A 143 -8.61 1.40 -14.62
CA ARG A 143 -7.39 1.74 -13.87
C ARG A 143 -6.93 0.54 -13.04
N ARG A 144 -6.26 -0.41 -13.71
CA ARG A 144 -5.44 -1.42 -13.03
C ARG A 144 -4.18 -0.72 -12.56
N VAL A 145 -3.92 -0.77 -11.26
CA VAL A 145 -2.60 -0.45 -10.68
C VAL A 145 -1.63 -1.56 -11.04
#